data_AF-A0A7Y2NHQ2-F1
#
_entry.id   AF-A0A7Y2NHQ2-F1
#
_cell.length_a   1.000
_cell.length_b   1.000
_cell.length_c   1.000
_cell.angle_alpha   90.00
_cell.angle_beta   90.00
_cell.angle_gamma   90.00
#
_symmetry.space_group_name_H-M   'P 1'
#
loop_
_entity.id
_entity.type
_entity.pdbx_description
1 polymer ?
#
loop_
_entity_poly.entity_id
_entity_poly.type
_entity_poly.pdbx_seq_one_letter_code
_entity_poly.pdbx_strand_id
1 'polypeptide(L)'
;MQFIENRTFDEVEIGATADVSRALTKQDIQRLAIVSGDVNPAHMDATYRTSDSFQEVVTHGIWSATIISSLLGTELPGPGTRYVKQDLAFHKSFVVGDTLHLHLRVTAKDAATHTLTMDCTCKNQRDEIVFDGSVDVIAPTEKIRRPRVVLPDEETHPPGTCFGEWIERTRDIPAVRTVVVHPCDELSLGGTMEAAKRGMIVPILVGPAEKIESTAKTNGLDIADIEIVDVPHSHAAAHRAVELVRAGRADVLMKGKLHTDELMEPVVDGKLGLRTERRMSHVFALDVPHYPKPLFVTDAALNIFPDLDTKRDIVQNAIDLAHTLGLDRPKVAI
;
A
#
# COMPACT_ATOMS: atom_id res chain seq x y z
N MET A 1 23.95 -12.00 -18.46
CA MET A 1 23.66 -12.62 -17.15
C MET A 1 24.83 -12.32 -16.22
N GLN A 2 24.59 -11.69 -15.07
CA GLN A 2 25.63 -11.54 -14.05
C GLN A 2 25.90 -12.89 -13.38
N PHE A 3 27.17 -13.17 -13.07
CA PHE A 3 27.60 -14.34 -12.33
C PHE A 3 28.13 -13.90 -10.97
N ILE A 4 28.01 -14.76 -9.96
CA ILE A 4 28.77 -14.69 -8.73
C ILE A 4 29.88 -15.75 -8.80
N GLU A 5 31.07 -15.38 -8.34
CA GLU A 5 32.26 -16.22 -8.37
C GLU A 5 33.05 -16.02 -7.07
N ASN A 6 33.54 -17.11 -6.50
CA ASN A 6 34.29 -17.06 -5.25
C ASN A 6 35.80 -16.87 -5.47
N ARG A 7 36.49 -16.54 -4.39
CA ARG A 7 37.93 -16.73 -4.20
C ARG A 7 38.11 -17.89 -3.23
N THR A 8 38.88 -18.90 -3.61
CA THR A 8 39.18 -20.01 -2.72
C THR A 8 40.06 -19.57 -1.56
N PHE A 9 40.16 -20.39 -0.52
CA PHE A 9 41.05 -20.12 0.61
C PHE A 9 42.48 -19.79 0.15
N ASP A 10 43.01 -20.51 -0.85
CA ASP A 10 44.36 -20.29 -1.37
C ASP A 10 44.49 -19.00 -2.20
N GLU A 11 43.41 -18.57 -2.87
CA GLU A 11 43.37 -17.33 -3.67
C GLU A 11 43.19 -16.06 -2.81
N VAL A 12 42.74 -16.18 -1.56
CA VAL A 12 42.54 -15.04 -0.66
C VAL A 12 43.84 -14.73 0.08
N GLU A 13 44.29 -13.48 -0.01
CA GLU A 13 45.48 -13.00 0.71
C GLU A 13 45.10 -12.20 1.96
N ILE A 14 45.99 -12.20 2.96
CA ILE A 14 45.86 -11.29 4.11
C ILE A 14 45.96 -9.85 3.58
N GLY A 15 45.03 -9.00 4.02
CA GLY A 15 44.89 -7.63 3.55
C GLY A 15 43.93 -7.46 2.37
N ALA A 16 43.40 -8.54 1.79
CA ALA A 16 42.32 -8.44 0.82
C ALA A 16 41.09 -7.75 1.43
N THR A 17 40.40 -6.94 0.64
CA THR A 17 39.24 -6.16 1.08
C THR A 17 38.02 -6.39 0.21
N ALA A 18 36.84 -6.08 0.77
CA ALA A 18 35.59 -5.97 0.03
C ALA A 18 34.74 -4.84 0.61
N ASP A 19 34.00 -4.16 -0.26
CA ASP A 19 33.29 -2.93 0.08
C ASP A 19 31.88 -2.96 -0.51
N VAL A 20 30.89 -2.54 0.27
CA VAL A 20 29.53 -2.34 -0.25
C VAL A 20 28.89 -1.12 0.37
N SER A 21 28.10 -0.42 -0.44
CA SER A 21 27.29 0.71 0.02
C SER A 21 25.82 0.39 -0.20
N ARG A 22 24.98 0.60 0.82
CA ARG A 22 23.53 0.38 0.72
C ARG A 22 22.77 1.44 1.50
N ALA A 23 21.79 2.05 0.85
CA ALA A 23 20.83 2.94 1.49
C ALA A 23 19.76 2.14 2.23
N LEU A 24 19.41 2.58 3.44
CA LEU A 24 18.31 2.00 4.19
C LEU A 24 16.96 2.51 3.66
N THR A 25 16.05 1.59 3.36
CA THR A 25 14.69 1.92 2.93
C THR A 25 13.65 1.58 4.01
N LYS A 26 12.44 2.14 3.90
CA LYS A 26 11.30 1.72 4.77
C LYS A 26 10.99 0.23 4.60
N GLN A 27 11.11 -0.27 3.37
CA GLN A 27 10.80 -1.66 3.04
C GLN A 27 11.78 -2.63 3.72
N ASP A 28 13.05 -2.23 3.86
CA ASP A 28 14.05 -3.01 4.59
C ASP A 28 13.68 -3.21 6.08
N ILE A 29 13.19 -2.16 6.75
CA ILE A 29 12.73 -2.25 8.15
C ILE A 29 11.55 -3.21 8.25
N GLN A 30 10.55 -3.06 7.37
CA GLN A 30 9.37 -3.94 7.35
C GLN A 30 9.75 -5.40 7.11
N ARG A 31 10.63 -5.66 6.13
CA ARG A 31 11.11 -7.02 5.83
C ARG A 31 11.85 -7.63 7.00
N LEU A 32 12.72 -6.86 7.65
CA LEU A 32 13.43 -7.35 8.82
C LEU A 32 12.47 -7.68 9.95
N ALA A 33 11.48 -6.82 10.23
CA ALA A 33 10.47 -7.06 11.26
C ALA A 33 9.64 -8.33 10.98
N ILE A 34 9.30 -8.59 9.71
CA ILE A 34 8.59 -9.82 9.30
C ILE A 34 9.44 -11.06 9.61
N VAL A 35 10.73 -11.03 9.27
CA VAL A 35 11.63 -12.19 9.45
C VAL A 35 12.05 -12.38 10.91
N SER A 36 12.29 -11.30 11.64
CA SER A 36 12.76 -11.34 13.02
C SER A 36 11.63 -11.49 14.04
N GLY A 37 10.40 -11.09 13.69
CA GLY A 37 9.29 -10.92 14.63
C GLY A 37 9.43 -9.71 15.56
N ASP A 38 10.46 -8.88 15.37
CA ASP A 38 10.69 -7.69 16.18
C ASP A 38 9.81 -6.54 15.70
N VAL A 39 8.65 -6.42 16.34
CA VAL A 39 7.66 -5.36 16.10
C VAL A 39 7.74 -4.23 17.13
N ASN A 40 8.92 -4.01 17.73
CA ASN A 40 9.08 -2.95 18.73
C ASN A 40 8.60 -1.60 18.16
N PRO A 41 7.69 -0.89 18.84
CA PRO A 41 7.15 0.40 18.39
C PRO A 41 8.22 1.43 18.03
N ALA A 42 9.41 1.34 18.63
CA ALA A 42 10.56 2.17 18.28
C ALA A 42 10.94 2.12 16.79
N HIS A 43 10.61 1.02 16.11
CA HIS A 43 10.89 0.76 14.69
C HIS A 43 9.65 0.86 13.78
N MET A 44 8.44 0.69 14.34
CA MET A 44 7.21 0.46 13.56
C MET A 44 6.18 1.59 13.64
N ASP A 45 6.24 2.46 14.66
CA ASP A 45 5.23 3.49 14.89
C ASP A 45 5.86 4.90 14.97
N ALA A 46 5.55 5.73 13.98
CA ALA A 46 6.00 7.12 13.93
C ALA A 46 5.30 8.02 14.97
N THR A 47 4.12 7.62 15.46
CA THR A 47 3.30 8.39 16.41
C THR A 47 3.63 8.09 17.87
N TYR A 48 4.29 6.97 18.15
CA TYR A 48 4.71 6.56 19.50
C TYR A 48 5.76 7.50 20.13
N ARG A 49 6.40 8.40 19.36
CA ARG A 49 7.59 9.18 19.79
C ARG A 49 7.36 10.70 19.91
N THR A 50 6.23 11.13 20.46
CA THR A 50 5.95 12.56 20.73
C THR A 50 6.52 13.09 22.07
N SER A 51 7.23 12.28 22.87
CA SER A 51 7.88 12.73 24.11
C SER A 51 9.38 12.42 24.14
N ASP A 52 10.18 13.49 24.21
CA ASP A 52 11.61 13.62 24.51
C ASP A 52 12.65 12.80 23.71
N SER A 53 13.49 13.57 23.01
CA SER A 53 14.88 13.28 22.57
C SER A 53 15.13 12.46 21.29
N PHE A 54 14.16 11.78 20.69
CA PHE A 54 14.41 10.95 19.50
C PHE A 54 13.33 11.11 18.43
N GLN A 55 13.58 12.00 17.46
CA GLN A 55 12.59 12.44 16.45
C GLN A 55 12.47 11.55 15.19
N GLU A 56 13.25 10.47 15.04
CA GLU A 56 13.18 9.62 13.85
C GLU A 56 13.16 8.12 14.21
N VAL A 57 12.60 7.30 13.31
CA VAL A 57 12.56 5.83 13.44
C VAL A 57 13.99 5.29 13.45
N VAL A 58 14.55 5.13 14.65
CA VAL A 58 15.82 4.47 14.89
C VAL A 58 15.71 3.03 14.40
N THR A 59 16.63 2.56 13.57
CA THR A 59 16.56 1.24 12.91
C THR A 59 16.98 0.11 13.86
N HIS A 60 16.67 -1.13 13.49
CA HIS A 60 17.36 -2.27 14.08
C HIS A 60 18.83 -2.25 13.61
N GLY A 61 19.78 -2.00 14.49
CA GLY A 61 21.21 -2.09 14.17
C GLY A 61 21.58 -3.43 13.50
N ILE A 62 20.84 -4.50 13.82
CA ILE A 62 21.03 -5.81 13.20
C ILE A 62 20.77 -5.83 11.68
N TRP A 63 19.99 -4.90 11.12
CA TRP A 63 19.82 -4.80 9.66
C TRP A 63 21.16 -4.61 8.97
N SER A 64 22.02 -3.74 9.50
CA SER A 64 23.33 -3.46 8.87
C SER A 64 24.27 -4.67 8.96
N ALA A 65 24.09 -5.55 9.95
CA ALA A 65 24.79 -6.83 10.03
C ALA A 65 24.40 -7.79 8.90
N THR A 66 23.16 -7.72 8.37
CA THR A 66 22.73 -8.55 7.23
C THR A 66 23.50 -8.25 5.95
N ILE A 67 24.03 -7.03 5.82
CA ILE A 67 24.83 -6.59 4.66
C ILE A 67 26.16 -7.36 4.61
N ILE A 68 26.75 -7.67 5.77
CA ILE A 68 27.99 -8.47 5.88
C ILE A 68 27.80 -9.83 5.23
N SER A 69 26.65 -10.48 5.47
CA SER A 69 26.30 -11.76 4.86
C SER A 69 26.29 -11.71 3.33
N SER A 70 25.81 -10.61 2.74
CA SER A 70 25.83 -10.41 1.29
C SER A 70 27.26 -10.36 0.74
N LEU A 71 28.16 -9.60 1.38
CA LEU A 71 29.56 -9.52 0.93
C LEU A 71 30.26 -10.87 1.02
N LEU A 72 30.10 -11.56 2.16
CA LEU A 72 30.74 -12.85 2.40
C LEU A 72 30.26 -13.93 1.44
N GLY A 73 28.96 -13.97 1.15
CA GLY A 73 28.35 -14.97 0.27
C GLY A 73 28.50 -14.70 -1.22
N THR A 74 28.79 -13.45 -1.64
CA THR A 74 28.79 -13.08 -3.06
C THR A 74 30.10 -12.53 -3.61
N GLU A 75 31.00 -12.02 -2.77
CA GLU A 75 32.25 -11.36 -3.20
C GLU A 75 33.51 -11.90 -2.53
N LEU A 76 33.59 -11.83 -1.18
CA LEU A 76 34.81 -12.19 -0.45
C LEU A 76 34.48 -12.99 0.82
N PRO A 77 34.71 -14.31 0.86
CA PRO A 77 35.27 -15.13 -0.22
C PRO A 77 34.29 -15.37 -1.37
N GLY A 78 32.98 -15.21 -1.16
CA GLY A 78 31.95 -15.45 -2.17
C GLY A 78 31.28 -16.82 -2.05
N PRO A 79 30.69 -17.36 -3.13
CA PRO A 79 29.93 -18.61 -3.11
C PRO A 79 30.65 -19.79 -2.44
N GLY A 80 29.94 -20.50 -1.57
CA GLY A 80 30.48 -21.64 -0.80
C GLY A 80 31.11 -21.25 0.55
N THR A 81 31.18 -19.96 0.87
CA THR A 81 31.58 -19.48 2.20
C THR A 81 30.61 -19.97 3.28
N ARG A 82 31.16 -20.43 4.41
CA ARG A 82 30.37 -20.80 5.59
C ARG A 82 30.63 -19.83 6.74
N TYR A 83 29.55 -19.29 7.29
CA TYR A 83 29.59 -18.40 8.45
C TYR A 83 29.96 -19.18 9.73
N VAL A 84 30.93 -18.68 10.51
CA VAL A 84 31.34 -19.30 11.78
C VAL A 84 30.93 -18.44 12.97
N LYS A 85 31.45 -17.22 13.02
CA LYS A 85 31.28 -16.32 14.16
C LYS A 85 31.24 -14.88 13.67
N GLN A 86 30.48 -14.05 14.38
CA GLN A 86 30.51 -12.61 14.21
C GLN A 86 30.40 -11.92 15.55
N ASP A 87 31.18 -10.87 15.73
CA ASP A 87 31.25 -10.02 16.92
C ASP A 87 31.18 -8.56 16.46
N LEU A 88 30.16 -7.81 16.89
CA LEU A 88 29.93 -6.43 16.46
C LEU A 88 29.65 -5.52 17.67
N ALA A 89 30.23 -4.32 17.64
CA ALA A 89 29.91 -3.22 18.53
C ALA A 89 29.16 -2.11 17.77
N PHE A 90 27.94 -1.78 18.19
CA PHE A 90 27.11 -0.73 17.58
C PHE A 90 27.28 0.58 18.33
N HIS A 91 27.71 1.63 17.63
CA HIS A 91 28.08 2.92 18.23
C HIS A 91 27.07 4.02 17.94
N LYS A 92 26.41 3.98 16.77
CA LYS A 92 25.47 5.02 16.34
C LYS A 92 24.20 4.43 15.74
N SER A 93 23.11 5.15 15.96
CA SER A 93 21.85 4.94 15.26
C SER A 93 21.90 5.60 13.88
N PHE A 94 21.10 5.08 12.97
CA PHE A 94 20.86 5.60 11.63
C PHE A 94 19.35 5.60 11.38
N VAL A 95 18.90 6.12 10.24
CA VAL A 95 17.48 6.25 9.89
C VAL A 95 17.24 5.93 8.41
N VAL A 96 15.97 5.83 8.02
CA VAL A 96 15.60 5.63 6.61
C VAL A 96 16.17 6.75 5.75
N GLY A 97 16.82 6.40 4.65
CA GLY A 97 17.52 7.33 3.76
C GLY A 97 19.02 7.43 4.02
N ASP A 98 19.51 7.02 5.21
CA ASP A 98 20.95 6.93 5.46
C ASP A 98 21.59 5.87 4.56
N THR A 99 22.81 6.16 4.11
CA THR A 99 23.63 5.23 3.32
C THR A 99 24.76 4.70 4.17
N LEU A 100 24.80 3.38 4.30
CA LEU A 100 25.84 2.68 5.04
C LEU A 100 26.91 2.13 4.08
N HIS A 101 28.16 2.38 4.42
CA HIS A 101 29.36 1.94 3.73
C HIS A 101 30.08 0.91 4.60
N LEU A 102 30.01 -0.35 4.20
CA LEU A 102 30.66 -1.47 4.89
C LEU A 102 31.97 -1.82 4.20
N HIS A 103 33.04 -1.89 4.98
CA HIS A 103 34.37 -2.33 4.58
C HIS A 103 34.75 -3.60 5.35
N LEU A 104 35.19 -4.63 4.62
CA LEU A 104 35.78 -5.85 5.18
C LEU A 104 37.25 -5.93 4.81
N ARG A 105 38.08 -6.42 5.73
CA ARG A 105 39.49 -6.69 5.47
C ARG A 105 39.94 -8.00 6.11
N VAL A 106 40.57 -8.87 5.33
CA VAL A 106 41.16 -10.12 5.83
C VAL A 106 42.37 -9.81 6.70
N THR A 107 42.35 -10.24 7.95
CA THR A 107 43.42 -9.99 8.93
C THR A 107 44.19 -11.25 9.29
N ALA A 108 43.56 -12.42 9.22
CA ALA A 108 44.24 -13.70 9.48
C ALA A 108 43.69 -14.84 8.62
N LYS A 109 44.53 -15.88 8.46
CA LYS A 109 44.20 -17.15 7.81
C LYS A 109 44.65 -18.30 8.69
N ASP A 110 43.77 -19.27 8.91
CA ASP A 110 44.11 -20.56 9.53
C ASP A 110 44.01 -21.68 8.48
N ALA A 111 45.15 -22.23 8.09
CA ALA A 111 45.23 -23.29 7.09
C ALA A 111 44.69 -24.64 7.59
N ALA A 112 44.67 -24.90 8.90
CA ALA A 112 44.19 -26.17 9.44
C ALA A 112 42.67 -26.30 9.32
N THR A 113 41.96 -25.17 9.42
CA THR A 113 40.49 -25.11 9.39
C THR A 113 39.94 -24.42 8.14
N HIS A 114 40.82 -23.87 7.29
CA HIS A 114 40.49 -22.98 6.18
C HIS A 114 39.68 -21.74 6.62
N THR A 115 39.89 -21.29 7.86
CA THR A 115 39.19 -20.14 8.43
C THR A 115 39.88 -18.85 8.01
N LEU A 116 39.09 -17.85 7.64
CA LEU A 116 39.51 -16.47 7.45
C LEU A 116 38.88 -15.63 8.56
N THR A 117 39.71 -14.82 9.22
CA THR A 117 39.25 -13.77 10.11
C THR A 117 39.31 -12.44 9.37
N MET A 118 38.22 -11.68 9.43
CA MET A 118 38.12 -10.38 8.80
C MET A 118 37.65 -9.32 9.80
N ASP A 119 38.29 -8.17 9.76
CA ASP A 119 37.80 -6.98 10.44
C ASP A 119 36.69 -6.36 9.59
N CYS A 120 35.68 -5.82 10.25
CA CYS A 120 34.57 -5.13 9.61
C CYS A 120 34.39 -3.73 10.20
N THR A 121 34.14 -2.75 9.34
CA THR A 121 33.82 -1.39 9.76
C THR A 121 32.71 -0.84 8.87
N CYS A 122 31.69 -0.28 9.50
CA CYS A 122 30.57 0.32 8.80
C CYS A 122 30.47 1.80 9.16
N LYS A 123 30.42 2.65 8.13
CA LYS A 123 30.28 4.10 8.27
C LYS A 123 29.03 4.61 7.57
N ASN A 124 28.47 5.72 8.02
CA ASN A 124 27.40 6.40 7.29
C ASN A 124 27.96 7.41 6.26
N GLN A 125 27.08 8.10 5.54
CA GLN A 125 27.43 9.14 4.57
C GLN A 125 28.17 10.37 5.17
N ARG A 126 28.23 10.47 6.51
CA ARG A 126 28.96 11.53 7.24
C ARG A 126 30.33 11.06 7.73
N ASP A 127 30.80 9.89 7.27
CA ASP A 127 32.04 9.21 7.69
C ASP A 127 32.07 8.84 9.19
N GLU A 128 30.89 8.76 9.83
CA GLU A 128 30.79 8.35 11.23
C GLU A 128 30.68 6.84 11.33
N ILE A 129 31.44 6.23 12.25
CA ILE A 129 31.38 4.79 12.52
C ILE A 129 30.01 4.45 13.15
N VAL A 130 29.25 3.63 12.45
CA VAL A 130 27.95 3.08 12.88
C VAL A 130 28.17 1.83 13.70
N PHE A 131 29.00 0.92 13.21
CA PHE A 131 29.47 -0.26 13.93
C PHE A 131 30.85 -0.69 13.44
N ASP A 132 31.58 -1.42 14.27
CA ASP A 132 32.78 -2.17 13.90
C ASP A 132 32.82 -3.52 14.61
N GLY A 133 33.74 -4.39 14.20
CA GLY A 133 33.91 -5.71 14.81
C GLY A 133 34.68 -6.68 13.92
N SER A 134 34.42 -7.97 14.09
CA SER A 134 35.09 -9.04 13.34
C SER A 134 34.13 -10.14 12.92
N VAL A 135 34.50 -10.85 11.85
CA VAL A 135 33.77 -12.00 11.34
C VAL A 135 34.75 -13.12 10.97
N ASP A 136 34.41 -14.33 11.38
CA ASP A 136 35.12 -15.56 11.02
C ASP A 136 34.27 -16.37 10.05
N VAL A 137 34.89 -16.79 8.95
CA VAL A 137 34.26 -17.63 7.94
C VAL A 137 35.19 -18.75 7.51
N ILE A 138 34.61 -19.88 7.12
CA ILE A 138 35.37 -20.93 6.42
C ILE A 138 35.27 -20.64 4.93
N ALA A 139 36.42 -20.39 4.31
CA ALA A 139 36.51 -20.12 2.89
C ALA A 139 36.37 -21.42 2.07
N PRO A 140 35.79 -21.33 0.86
CA PRO A 140 35.68 -22.49 -0.03
C PRO A 140 37.06 -22.92 -0.52
N THR A 141 37.28 -24.22 -0.72
CA THR A 141 38.51 -24.76 -1.32
C THR A 141 38.37 -24.99 -2.82
N GLU A 142 37.14 -25.04 -3.33
CA GLU A 142 36.85 -25.26 -4.74
C GLU A 142 36.30 -23.99 -5.38
N LYS A 143 36.63 -23.79 -6.67
CA LYS A 143 36.14 -22.66 -7.44
C LYS A 143 34.67 -22.86 -7.78
N ILE A 144 33.83 -21.91 -7.38
CA ILE A 144 32.39 -21.92 -7.63
C ILE A 144 32.02 -20.66 -8.41
N ARG A 145 31.45 -20.88 -9.60
CA ARG A 145 30.86 -19.83 -10.43
C ARG A 145 29.44 -20.22 -10.83
N ARG A 146 28.48 -19.35 -10.54
CA ARG A 146 27.04 -19.58 -10.79
C ARG A 146 26.37 -18.31 -11.30
N PRO A 147 25.32 -18.41 -12.13
CA PRO A 147 24.47 -17.27 -12.46
C PRO A 147 23.92 -16.64 -11.16
N ARG A 148 23.93 -15.31 -11.07
CA ARG A 148 23.34 -14.59 -9.95
C ARG A 148 21.82 -14.81 -9.99
N VAL A 149 21.26 -15.29 -8.88
CA VAL A 149 19.81 -15.42 -8.73
C VAL A 149 19.22 -14.02 -8.64
N VAL A 150 18.21 -13.74 -9.47
CA VAL A 150 17.37 -12.55 -9.34
C VAL A 150 16.29 -12.89 -8.34
N LEU A 151 16.24 -12.18 -7.22
CA LEU A 151 15.17 -12.31 -6.25
C LEU A 151 13.88 -11.72 -6.85
N PRO A 152 12.71 -12.33 -6.63
CA PRO A 152 11.45 -11.74 -7.05
C PRO A 152 11.26 -10.39 -6.34
N ASP A 153 10.75 -9.39 -7.08
CA ASP A 153 10.29 -8.14 -6.50
C ASP A 153 9.03 -8.43 -5.69
N GLU A 154 9.18 -8.68 -4.39
CA GLU A 154 8.07 -8.64 -3.45
C GLU A 154 7.75 -7.17 -3.14
N GLU A 155 7.00 -6.53 -4.05
CA GLU A 155 6.32 -5.27 -3.75
C GLU A 155 5.26 -5.55 -2.68
N THR A 156 5.47 -5.02 -1.48
CA THR A 156 4.42 -4.92 -0.48
C THR A 156 3.42 -3.89 -1.00
N HIS A 157 2.22 -4.34 -1.37
CA HIS A 157 1.13 -3.48 -1.85
C HIS A 157 0.09 -3.29 -0.73
N PRO A 158 0.15 -2.20 0.06
CA PRO A 158 -0.84 -1.95 1.10
C PRO A 158 -2.24 -1.81 0.51
N PRO A 159 -3.27 -2.44 1.09
CA PRO A 159 -4.65 -2.28 0.62
C PRO A 159 -5.07 -0.81 0.57
N GLY A 160 -5.63 -0.38 -0.55
CA GLY A 160 -6.14 0.99 -0.77
C GLY A 160 -5.12 1.98 -1.32
N THR A 161 -3.91 1.54 -1.68
CA THR A 161 -2.85 2.41 -2.22
C THR A 161 -3.32 3.13 -3.48
N CYS A 162 -3.98 2.43 -4.41
CA CYS A 162 -4.51 3.05 -5.61
C CYS A 162 -5.67 4.03 -5.35
N PHE A 163 -6.43 3.87 -4.26
CA PHE A 163 -7.56 4.76 -3.94
C PHE A 163 -7.11 6.02 -3.19
N GLY A 164 -6.02 5.95 -2.44
CA GLY A 164 -5.46 7.09 -1.72
C GLY A 164 -5.17 8.28 -2.65
N GLU A 165 -4.60 8.02 -3.83
CA GLU A 165 -4.34 9.04 -4.85
C GLU A 165 -5.63 9.70 -5.36
N TRP A 166 -6.70 8.93 -5.56
CA TRP A 166 -7.99 9.48 -5.99
C TRP A 166 -8.63 10.34 -4.91
N ILE A 167 -8.60 9.90 -3.66
CA ILE A 167 -9.11 10.68 -2.52
C ILE A 167 -8.33 12.00 -2.43
N GLU A 168 -7.01 11.96 -2.53
CA GLU A 168 -6.19 13.18 -2.44
C GLU A 168 -6.50 14.16 -3.58
N ARG A 169 -6.72 13.66 -4.81
CA ARG A 169 -7.15 14.49 -5.95
C ARG A 169 -8.50 15.18 -5.74
N THR A 170 -9.37 14.69 -4.84
CA THR A 170 -10.64 15.38 -4.56
C THR A 170 -10.47 16.66 -3.75
N ARG A 171 -9.31 16.88 -3.12
CA ARG A 171 -9.06 18.07 -2.28
C ARG A 171 -9.24 19.38 -3.04
N ASP A 172 -8.88 19.40 -4.32
CA ASP A 172 -8.97 20.58 -5.19
C ASP A 172 -10.26 20.62 -6.03
N ILE A 173 -11.21 19.71 -5.77
CA ILE A 173 -12.48 19.60 -6.49
C ILE A 173 -13.62 20.01 -5.55
N PRO A 174 -14.57 20.86 -5.99
CA PRO A 174 -15.73 21.21 -5.18
C PRO A 174 -16.54 19.98 -4.75
N ALA A 175 -16.96 19.96 -3.49
CA ALA A 175 -17.81 18.92 -2.93
C ALA A 175 -19.07 18.69 -3.78
N VAL A 176 -19.33 17.43 -4.16
CA VAL A 176 -20.49 17.08 -4.99
C VAL A 176 -21.74 16.87 -4.13
N ARG A 177 -22.87 17.45 -4.55
CA ARG A 177 -24.14 17.27 -3.84
C ARG A 177 -24.66 15.85 -4.02
N THR A 178 -24.70 15.13 -2.91
CA THR A 178 -24.98 13.70 -2.89
C THR A 178 -26.23 13.42 -2.09
N VAL A 179 -27.25 12.84 -2.71
CA VAL A 179 -28.40 12.32 -1.99
C VAL A 179 -28.07 10.94 -1.46
N VAL A 180 -28.10 10.78 -0.13
CA VAL A 180 -27.85 9.51 0.54
C VAL A 180 -29.19 8.87 0.90
N VAL A 181 -29.48 7.74 0.28
CA VAL A 181 -30.79 7.08 0.34
C VAL A 181 -30.83 6.12 1.52
N HIS A 182 -31.71 6.40 2.48
CA HIS A 182 -31.99 5.57 3.65
C HIS A 182 -30.73 5.19 4.48
N PRO A 183 -29.92 6.16 4.97
CA PRO A 183 -28.72 5.91 5.78
C PRO A 183 -29.07 5.59 7.25
N CYS A 184 -29.84 4.53 7.48
CA CYS A 184 -30.33 4.14 8.82
C CYS A 184 -29.45 3.08 9.50
N ASP A 185 -28.13 3.17 9.29
CA ASP A 185 -27.10 2.35 9.94
C ASP A 185 -25.76 3.07 10.02
N GLU A 186 -24.88 2.55 10.88
CA GLU A 186 -23.57 3.10 11.14
C GLU A 186 -22.69 3.18 9.88
N LEU A 187 -22.68 2.15 9.04
CA LEU A 187 -21.76 2.10 7.88
C LEU A 187 -22.14 3.17 6.86
N SER A 188 -23.43 3.24 6.49
CA SER A 188 -23.90 4.22 5.50
C SER A 188 -23.77 5.65 6.01
N LEU A 189 -24.20 5.91 7.24
CA LEU A 189 -24.19 7.25 7.82
C LEU A 189 -22.76 7.69 8.17
N GLY A 190 -21.97 6.81 8.79
CA GLY A 190 -20.58 7.08 9.14
C GLY A 190 -19.71 7.37 7.91
N GLY A 191 -19.84 6.55 6.85
CA GLY A 191 -19.14 6.80 5.58
C GLY A 191 -19.55 8.13 4.92
N THR A 192 -20.84 8.47 5.00
CA THR A 192 -21.36 9.77 4.52
C THR A 192 -20.73 10.93 5.27
N MET A 193 -20.71 10.86 6.61
CA MET A 193 -20.19 11.95 7.44
C MET A 193 -18.68 12.11 7.31
N GLU A 194 -17.93 11.02 7.17
CA GLU A 194 -16.50 11.08 6.91
C GLU A 194 -16.19 11.71 5.54
N ALA A 195 -16.94 11.35 4.50
CA ALA A 195 -16.81 11.97 3.17
C ALA A 195 -17.17 13.47 3.20
N ALA A 196 -18.21 13.85 3.94
CA ALA A 196 -18.61 15.24 4.11
C ALA A 196 -17.54 16.05 4.87
N LYS A 197 -16.99 15.49 5.96
CA LYS A 197 -15.91 16.11 6.74
C LYS A 197 -14.64 16.35 5.93
N ARG A 198 -14.36 15.49 4.94
CA ARG A 198 -13.26 15.65 3.98
C ARG A 198 -13.56 16.62 2.84
N GLY A 199 -14.76 17.19 2.80
CA GLY A 199 -15.17 18.10 1.73
C GLY A 199 -15.41 17.41 0.39
N MET A 200 -15.61 16.09 0.36
CA MET A 200 -15.84 15.34 -0.88
C MET A 200 -17.29 15.45 -1.35
N ILE A 201 -18.23 15.53 -0.41
CA ILE A 201 -19.67 15.58 -0.69
C ILE A 201 -20.37 16.64 0.15
N VAL A 202 -21.48 17.17 -0.37
CA VAL A 202 -22.50 17.89 0.39
C VAL A 202 -23.72 16.97 0.50
N PRO A 203 -23.91 16.27 1.63
CA PRO A 203 -24.93 15.23 1.72
C PRO A 203 -26.33 15.82 1.93
N ILE A 204 -27.33 15.16 1.34
CA ILE A 204 -28.76 15.31 1.64
C ILE A 204 -29.25 13.93 2.07
N LEU A 205 -29.66 13.78 3.32
CA LEU A 205 -30.08 12.49 3.87
C LEU A 205 -31.58 12.31 3.61
N VAL A 206 -31.97 11.22 2.95
CA VAL A 206 -33.36 10.96 2.61
C VAL A 206 -33.80 9.67 3.28
N GLY A 207 -34.74 9.72 4.21
CA GLY A 207 -35.21 8.57 4.97
C GLY A 207 -36.03 8.97 6.19
N PRO A 208 -36.45 8.01 7.03
CA PRO A 208 -37.18 8.33 8.25
C PRO A 208 -36.30 9.12 9.21
N ALA A 209 -36.64 10.39 9.46
CA ALA A 209 -35.80 11.32 10.21
C ALA A 209 -35.44 10.76 11.60
N GLU A 210 -36.43 10.24 12.32
CA GLU A 210 -36.24 9.64 13.65
C GLU A 210 -35.19 8.50 13.64
N LYS A 211 -35.16 7.68 12.58
CA LYS A 211 -34.20 6.57 12.47
C LYS A 211 -32.78 7.07 12.15
N ILE A 212 -32.67 8.08 11.29
CA ILE A 212 -31.38 8.71 10.95
C ILE A 212 -30.79 9.38 12.19
N GLU A 213 -31.60 10.18 12.89
CA GLU A 213 -31.21 10.87 14.13
C GLU A 213 -30.83 9.88 15.24
N SER A 214 -31.62 8.82 15.42
CA SER A 214 -31.29 7.75 16.36
C SER A 214 -29.96 7.09 16.02
N THR A 215 -29.70 6.81 14.74
CA THR A 215 -28.44 6.21 14.28
C THR A 215 -27.27 7.15 14.53
N ALA A 216 -27.42 8.45 14.24
CA ALA A 216 -26.41 9.46 14.50
C ALA A 216 -26.07 9.54 16.00
N LYS A 217 -27.10 9.62 16.85
CA LYS A 217 -26.95 9.71 18.30
C LYS A 217 -26.26 8.48 18.88
N THR A 218 -26.67 7.27 18.47
CA THR A 218 -26.07 6.01 18.96
C THR A 218 -24.58 5.91 18.61
N ASN A 219 -24.17 6.43 17.46
CA ASN A 219 -22.80 6.33 16.96
C ASN A 219 -21.97 7.60 17.17
N GLY A 220 -22.49 8.61 17.87
CA GLY A 220 -21.79 9.88 18.13
C GLY A 220 -21.47 10.69 16.87
N LEU A 221 -22.30 10.57 15.82
CA LEU A 221 -22.14 11.31 14.56
C LEU A 221 -22.89 12.64 14.65
N ASP A 222 -22.22 13.74 14.30
CA ASP A 222 -22.83 15.06 14.21
C ASP A 222 -23.47 15.26 12.83
N ILE A 223 -24.78 15.51 12.80
CA ILE A 223 -25.57 15.73 11.59
C ILE A 223 -26.36 17.04 11.63
N ALA A 224 -26.05 17.95 12.57
CA ALA A 224 -26.87 19.13 12.84
C ALA A 224 -27.04 20.07 11.63
N ASP A 225 -25.99 20.21 10.82
CA ASP A 225 -25.96 21.09 9.64
C ASP A 225 -26.32 20.36 8.33
N ILE A 226 -26.79 19.12 8.41
CA ILE A 226 -27.09 18.29 7.23
C ILE A 226 -28.60 18.33 6.93
N GLU A 227 -28.97 18.55 5.67
CA GLU A 227 -30.36 18.50 5.24
C GLU A 227 -30.92 17.07 5.38
N ILE A 228 -32.04 16.93 6.09
CA ILE A 228 -32.80 15.68 6.19
C ILE A 228 -34.15 15.86 5.50
N VAL A 229 -34.43 15.00 4.52
CA VAL A 229 -35.73 14.89 3.86
C VAL A 229 -36.48 13.72 4.46
N ASP A 230 -37.40 14.02 5.38
CA ASP A 230 -38.17 13.02 6.11
C ASP A 230 -39.17 12.30 5.18
N VAL A 231 -39.10 10.97 5.17
CA VAL A 231 -39.98 10.08 4.42
C VAL A 231 -40.17 8.77 5.19
N PRO A 232 -41.34 8.11 5.10
CA PRO A 232 -41.72 7.07 6.06
C PRO A 232 -40.93 5.75 5.97
N HIS A 233 -40.39 5.39 4.81
CA HIS A 233 -39.71 4.10 4.60
C HIS A 233 -38.74 4.13 3.40
N SER A 234 -37.99 3.04 3.22
CA SER A 234 -36.93 2.88 2.22
C SER A 234 -37.38 3.10 0.77
N HIS A 235 -38.51 2.53 0.35
CA HIS A 235 -39.03 2.77 -1.01
C HIS A 235 -39.38 4.25 -1.23
N ALA A 236 -40.02 4.91 -0.26
CA ALA A 236 -40.32 6.34 -0.34
C ALA A 236 -39.04 7.18 -0.42
N ALA A 237 -37.98 6.78 0.29
CA ALA A 237 -36.67 7.40 0.19
C ALA A 237 -36.04 7.24 -1.19
N ALA A 238 -36.13 6.06 -1.81
CA ALA A 238 -35.61 5.82 -3.14
C ALA A 238 -36.33 6.68 -4.21
N HIS A 239 -37.67 6.72 -4.18
CA HIS A 239 -38.44 7.59 -5.07
C HIS A 239 -38.09 9.07 -4.87
N ARG A 240 -38.09 9.52 -3.61
CA ARG A 240 -37.80 10.92 -3.29
C ARG A 240 -36.38 11.31 -3.70
N ALA A 241 -35.41 10.42 -3.55
CA ALA A 241 -34.04 10.63 -3.95
C ALA A 241 -33.91 10.86 -5.47
N VAL A 242 -34.58 10.02 -6.26
CA VAL A 242 -34.64 10.17 -7.74
C VAL A 242 -35.29 11.49 -8.14
N GLU A 243 -36.37 11.89 -7.48
CA GLU A 243 -37.02 13.19 -7.73
C GLU A 243 -36.08 14.37 -7.47
N LEU A 244 -35.33 14.34 -6.36
CA LEU A 244 -34.38 15.40 -6.01
C LEU A 244 -33.28 15.53 -7.06
N VAL A 245 -32.70 14.41 -7.50
CA VAL A 245 -31.66 14.41 -8.54
C VAL A 245 -32.23 14.91 -9.87
N ARG A 246 -33.40 14.45 -10.30
CA ARG A 246 -34.08 14.95 -11.51
C ARG A 246 -34.38 16.44 -11.47
N ALA A 247 -34.74 16.95 -10.30
CA ALA A 247 -35.00 18.37 -10.10
C ALA A 247 -33.72 19.23 -10.07
N GLY A 248 -32.54 18.64 -10.27
CA GLY A 248 -31.26 19.32 -10.16
C GLY A 248 -30.92 19.74 -8.73
N ARG A 249 -31.51 19.08 -7.71
CA ARG A 249 -31.21 19.31 -6.28
C ARG A 249 -30.05 18.45 -5.77
N ALA A 250 -29.54 17.51 -6.56
CA ALA A 250 -28.31 16.78 -6.31
C ALA A 250 -27.77 16.16 -7.61
N ASP A 251 -26.49 15.81 -7.62
CA ASP A 251 -25.79 15.30 -8.81
C ASP A 251 -25.48 13.80 -8.69
N VAL A 252 -25.44 13.27 -7.47
CA VAL A 252 -25.09 11.87 -7.18
C VAL A 252 -26.13 11.23 -6.27
N LEU A 253 -26.44 9.96 -6.53
CA LEU A 253 -27.16 9.07 -5.62
C LEU A 253 -26.18 8.14 -4.91
N MET A 254 -26.29 8.05 -3.59
CA MET A 254 -25.56 7.09 -2.77
C MET A 254 -26.54 6.19 -2.01
N LYS A 255 -26.40 4.89 -2.20
CA LYS A 255 -27.20 3.87 -1.52
C LYS A 255 -26.79 3.76 -0.03
N GLY A 256 -27.76 3.81 0.88
CA GLY A 256 -27.59 3.42 2.28
C GLY A 256 -28.12 2.00 2.57
N LYS A 257 -28.81 1.83 3.71
CA LYS A 257 -29.36 0.53 4.15
C LYS A 257 -30.75 0.29 3.59
N LEU A 258 -30.80 -0.09 2.33
CA LEU A 258 -31.98 -0.63 1.65
C LEU A 258 -31.55 -1.74 0.70
N HIS A 259 -32.48 -2.57 0.23
CA HIS A 259 -32.13 -3.55 -0.78
C HIS A 259 -31.89 -2.86 -2.13
N THR A 260 -31.03 -3.46 -2.98
CA THR A 260 -30.61 -2.78 -4.22
C THR A 260 -31.76 -2.66 -5.22
N ASP A 261 -32.68 -3.61 -5.26
CA ASP A 261 -33.89 -3.52 -6.08
C ASP A 261 -34.79 -2.33 -5.70
N GLU A 262 -34.96 -2.04 -4.41
CA GLU A 262 -35.75 -0.90 -3.91
C GLU A 262 -35.20 0.43 -4.43
N LEU A 263 -33.88 0.57 -4.53
CA LEU A 263 -33.24 1.75 -5.12
C LEU A 263 -33.32 1.72 -6.65
N MET A 264 -33.08 0.56 -7.25
CA MET A 264 -32.98 0.44 -8.69
C MET A 264 -34.33 0.61 -9.39
N GLU A 265 -35.44 0.16 -8.80
CA GLU A 265 -36.79 0.30 -9.35
C GLU A 265 -37.12 1.75 -9.78
N PRO A 266 -37.03 2.77 -8.91
CA PRO A 266 -37.27 4.15 -9.32
C PRO A 266 -36.16 4.73 -10.20
N VAL A 267 -34.91 4.27 -10.05
CA VAL A 267 -33.77 4.74 -10.86
C VAL A 267 -33.95 4.33 -12.34
N VAL A 268 -34.43 3.11 -12.61
CA VAL A 268 -34.60 2.57 -13.96
C VAL A 268 -35.98 2.81 -14.56
N ASP A 269 -36.83 3.63 -13.92
CA ASP A 269 -38.12 4.01 -14.47
C ASP A 269 -37.94 4.82 -15.77
N GLY A 270 -38.76 4.51 -16.78
CA GLY A 270 -38.65 5.07 -18.13
C GLY A 270 -39.11 6.53 -18.28
N LYS A 271 -39.87 7.05 -17.32
CA LYS A 271 -40.47 8.40 -17.38
C LYS A 271 -39.98 9.30 -16.25
N LEU A 272 -39.91 8.73 -15.05
CA LEU A 272 -39.60 9.39 -13.78
C LEU A 272 -38.23 9.00 -13.24
N GLY A 273 -37.51 8.09 -13.89
CA GLY A 273 -36.18 7.65 -13.47
C GLY A 273 -35.02 8.50 -14.00
N LEU A 274 -33.82 7.94 -13.90
CA LEU A 274 -32.53 8.55 -14.26
C LEU A 274 -31.87 7.86 -15.46
N ARG A 275 -32.66 7.16 -16.27
CA ARG A 275 -32.15 6.46 -17.45
C ARG A 275 -31.60 7.44 -18.47
N THR A 276 -30.55 6.98 -19.15
CA THR A 276 -30.04 7.62 -20.37
C THR A 276 -30.34 6.72 -21.58
N GLU A 277 -29.82 7.09 -22.74
CA GLU A 277 -29.92 6.29 -23.97
C GLU A 277 -29.10 4.99 -23.93
N ARG A 278 -28.13 4.88 -23.01
CA ARG A 278 -27.27 3.71 -22.84
C ARG A 278 -27.76 2.79 -21.74
N ARG A 279 -27.44 1.51 -21.86
CA ARG A 279 -27.65 0.54 -20.78
C ARG A 279 -26.81 0.94 -19.55
N MET A 280 -27.45 0.99 -18.38
CA MET A 280 -26.76 1.16 -17.10
C MET A 280 -25.91 -0.07 -16.78
N SER A 281 -24.72 0.15 -16.25
CA SER A 281 -23.78 -0.89 -15.87
C SER A 281 -23.10 -0.60 -14.54
N HIS A 282 -22.53 -1.64 -13.93
CA HIS A 282 -21.75 -1.54 -12.70
C HIS A 282 -20.26 -1.74 -12.96
N VAL A 283 -19.39 -0.97 -12.30
CA VAL A 283 -17.94 -1.13 -12.38
C VAL A 283 -17.36 -1.35 -10.98
N PHE A 284 -16.65 -2.46 -10.78
CA PHE A 284 -15.72 -2.60 -9.66
C PHE A 284 -14.40 -1.94 -10.03
N ALA A 285 -13.96 -0.95 -9.24
CA ALA A 285 -12.58 -0.49 -9.24
C ALA A 285 -11.84 -1.30 -8.17
N LEU A 286 -10.86 -2.10 -8.59
CA LEU A 286 -10.14 -3.01 -7.72
C LEU A 286 -8.71 -2.53 -7.52
N ASP A 287 -8.29 -2.55 -6.26
CA ASP A 287 -6.90 -2.42 -5.88
C ASP A 287 -6.32 -3.82 -5.69
N VAL A 288 -5.58 -4.31 -6.68
CA VAL A 288 -5.17 -5.72 -6.78
C VAL A 288 -3.70 -5.86 -6.40
N PRO A 289 -3.34 -6.74 -5.44
CA PRO A 289 -1.94 -7.01 -5.12
C PRO A 289 -1.14 -7.37 -6.38
N HIS A 290 0.07 -6.80 -6.49
CA HIS A 290 0.98 -7.02 -7.63
C HIS A 290 0.45 -6.56 -8.99
N TYR A 291 -0.60 -5.73 -9.03
CA TYR A 291 -1.03 -5.03 -10.23
C TYR A 291 -0.76 -3.53 -10.08
N PRO A 292 0.02 -2.90 -10.98
CA PRO A 292 0.62 -1.58 -10.72
C PRO A 292 -0.37 -0.39 -10.83
N LYS A 293 -1.66 -0.66 -10.98
CA LYS A 293 -2.70 0.35 -11.24
C LYS A 293 -4.09 -0.21 -10.89
N PRO A 294 -5.13 0.62 -10.74
CA PRO A 294 -6.50 0.14 -10.59
C PRO A 294 -6.93 -0.80 -11.73
N LEU A 295 -7.58 -1.91 -11.39
CA LEU A 295 -8.22 -2.80 -12.35
C LEU A 295 -9.73 -2.59 -12.32
N PHE A 296 -10.32 -2.27 -13.47
CA PHE A 296 -11.77 -2.11 -13.60
C PHE A 296 -12.42 -3.38 -14.13
N VAL A 297 -13.44 -3.87 -13.44
CA VAL A 297 -14.21 -5.06 -13.85
C VAL A 297 -15.69 -4.69 -13.97
N THR A 298 -16.27 -4.94 -15.15
CA THR A 298 -17.66 -4.60 -15.48
C THR A 298 -18.25 -5.64 -16.44
N ASP A 299 -19.53 -6.02 -16.41
CA ASP A 299 -20.55 -5.73 -15.39
C ASP A 299 -20.70 -6.96 -14.47
N ALA A 300 -20.56 -6.75 -13.17
CA ALA A 300 -20.56 -7.82 -12.17
C ALA A 300 -21.77 -7.78 -11.23
N ALA A 301 -22.75 -6.89 -11.45
CA ALA A 301 -23.85 -6.69 -10.50
C ALA A 301 -25.22 -6.41 -11.13
N LEU A 302 -25.31 -5.85 -12.34
CA LEU A 302 -26.60 -5.43 -12.92
C LEU A 302 -27.03 -6.30 -14.11
N ASN A 303 -26.15 -6.52 -15.09
CA ASN A 303 -26.52 -7.20 -16.33
C ASN A 303 -26.12 -8.69 -16.30
N ILE A 304 -27.10 -9.59 -16.15
CA ILE A 304 -26.86 -11.04 -15.97
C ILE A 304 -26.34 -11.70 -17.26
N PHE A 305 -27.02 -11.48 -18.39
CA PHE A 305 -26.64 -12.06 -19.69
C PHE A 305 -26.71 -10.97 -20.79
N PRO A 306 -25.73 -10.07 -20.85
CA PRO A 306 -25.74 -8.96 -21.79
C PRO A 306 -25.50 -9.44 -23.23
N ASP A 307 -26.35 -9.00 -24.16
CA ASP A 307 -26.13 -9.16 -25.60
C ASP A 307 -25.02 -8.22 -26.11
N LEU A 308 -24.75 -8.25 -27.42
CA LEU A 308 -23.64 -7.48 -28.00
C LEU A 308 -23.81 -5.97 -27.84
N ASP A 309 -25.02 -5.45 -28.08
CA ASP A 309 -25.32 -4.02 -27.92
C ASP A 309 -25.22 -3.59 -26.46
N THR A 310 -25.68 -4.44 -25.53
CA THR A 310 -25.52 -4.20 -24.10
C THR A 310 -24.05 -4.21 -23.68
N LYS A 311 -23.26 -5.17 -24.19
CA LYS A 311 -21.82 -5.22 -23.91
C LYS A 311 -21.09 -3.99 -24.45
N ARG A 312 -21.47 -3.47 -25.62
CA ARG A 312 -20.94 -2.21 -26.15
C ARG A 312 -21.17 -1.06 -25.16
N ASP A 313 -22.40 -0.92 -24.65
CA ASP A 313 -22.73 0.13 -23.70
C ASP A 313 -21.98 -0.03 -22.37
N ILE A 314 -21.91 -1.26 -21.84
CA ILE A 314 -21.13 -1.60 -20.62
C ILE A 314 -19.66 -1.17 -20.78
N VAL A 315 -19.04 -1.55 -21.89
CA VAL A 315 -17.64 -1.21 -22.19
C VAL A 315 -17.46 0.30 -22.32
N GLN A 316 -18.35 0.97 -23.04
CA GLN A 316 -18.25 2.42 -23.23
C GLN A 316 -18.39 3.17 -21.91
N ASN A 317 -19.31 2.77 -21.02
CA ASN A 317 -19.46 3.39 -19.70
C ASN A 317 -18.18 3.25 -18.86
N ALA A 318 -17.50 2.10 -18.92
CA ALA A 318 -16.24 1.90 -18.21
C ALA A 318 -15.07 2.69 -18.81
N ILE A 319 -15.04 2.86 -20.14
CA ILE A 319 -14.07 3.73 -20.81
C ILE A 319 -14.28 5.19 -20.36
N ASP A 320 -15.52 5.67 -20.35
CA ASP A 320 -15.84 7.05 -19.96
C ASP A 320 -15.50 7.30 -18.47
N LEU A 321 -15.75 6.33 -17.60
CA LEU A 321 -15.30 6.37 -16.20
C LEU A 321 -13.77 6.44 -16.09
N ALA A 322 -13.05 5.60 -16.83
CA ALA A 322 -11.60 5.58 -16.81
C ALA A 322 -10.99 6.92 -17.29
N HIS A 323 -11.53 7.51 -18.36
CA HIS A 323 -11.14 8.85 -18.80
C HIS A 323 -11.39 9.91 -17.72
N THR A 324 -12.54 9.85 -17.04
CA THR A 324 -12.88 10.77 -15.93
C THR A 324 -11.88 10.65 -14.78
N LEU A 325 -11.38 9.45 -14.53
CA LEU A 325 -10.34 9.18 -13.53
C LEU A 325 -8.92 9.53 -14.01
N GLY A 326 -8.76 10.03 -15.24
CA GLY A 326 -7.48 10.50 -15.79
C GLY A 326 -6.68 9.44 -16.56
N LEU A 327 -7.30 8.34 -16.98
CA LEU A 327 -6.67 7.33 -17.83
C LEU A 327 -6.92 7.65 -19.30
N ASP A 328 -5.98 8.31 -19.97
CA ASP A 328 -6.12 8.78 -21.37
C ASP A 328 -6.39 7.66 -22.40
N ARG A 329 -5.83 6.46 -22.15
CA ARG A 329 -5.95 5.32 -23.08
C ARG A 329 -6.29 4.04 -22.32
N PRO A 330 -7.56 3.86 -21.91
CA PRO A 330 -8.01 2.64 -21.25
C PRO A 330 -7.81 1.43 -22.17
N LYS A 331 -7.22 0.36 -21.64
CA LYS A 331 -7.05 -0.91 -22.37
C LYS A 331 -8.15 -1.86 -21.93
N VAL A 332 -9.05 -2.19 -22.85
CA VAL A 332 -10.19 -3.08 -22.57
C VAL A 332 -9.90 -4.49 -23.09
N ALA A 333 -10.18 -5.49 -22.26
CA ALA A 333 -10.27 -6.89 -22.66
C ALA A 333 -11.74 -7.33 -22.54
N ILE A 334 -12.27 -8.02 -23.56
CA ILE A 334 -13.66 -8.47 -23.65
C ILE A 334 -13.72 -9.99 -23.56
#